data_AF-A0A2H3DZ67-F1
#
_entry.id   AF-A0A2H3DZ67-F1
#
_cell.length_a   1.000
_cell.length_b   1.000
_cell.length_c   1.000
_cell.angle_alpha   90.00
_cell.angle_beta   90.00
_cell.angle_gamma   90.00
#
_symmetry.space_group_name_H-M   'P 1'
#
loop_
_entity.id
_entity.type
_entity.pdbx_description
1 polymer ?
#
loop_
_entity_poly.entity_id
_entity_poly.type
_entity_poly.pdbx_seq_one_letter_code
_entity_poly.pdbx_strand_id
1 'polypeptide(L)' 'MFGSQPVPTKQGFAGPGSLRKPISLEFPPKPLDEKLSHMIISDFCAASAPEEFKEAGCAVCGQLILLKKLSSI' A
#
# COMPACT_ATOMS: atom_id res chain seq x y z
N MET A 1 -42.18 -11.15 -4.46
CA MET A 1 -42.28 -10.24 -3.30
C MET A 1 -40.90 -10.09 -2.67
N PHE A 2 -40.09 -9.16 -3.15
CA PHE A 2 -38.92 -8.64 -2.43
C PHE A 2 -38.91 -7.14 -2.68
N GLY A 3 -39.47 -6.40 -1.71
CA GLY A 3 -39.53 -4.94 -1.77
C GLY A 3 -38.15 -4.36 -1.42
N SER A 4 -37.59 -3.57 -2.33
CA SER A 4 -36.41 -2.76 -2.03
C SER A 4 -36.82 -1.61 -1.13
N GLN A 5 -36.44 -1.65 0.15
CA GLN A 5 -36.56 -0.50 1.03
C GLN A 5 -35.39 0.47 0.79
N PRO A 6 -35.63 1.80 0.75
CA PRO A 6 -34.55 2.78 0.68
C PRO A 6 -33.80 2.88 2.01
N VAL A 7 -32.47 2.93 1.92
CA VAL A 7 -31.54 3.05 3.05
C VAL A 7 -31.61 4.48 3.61
N PRO A 8 -31.74 4.68 4.94
CA PRO A 8 -31.83 6.02 5.53
C PRO A 8 -30.48 6.76 5.49
N THR A 9 -30.48 7.93 4.88
CA THR A 9 -29.31 8.83 4.81
C THR A 9 -29.09 9.52 6.16
N LYS A 10 -27.99 9.21 6.85
CA LYS A 10 -27.62 9.87 8.11
C LYS A 10 -27.24 11.33 7.83
N GLN A 11 -28.11 12.28 8.21
CA GLN A 11 -27.76 13.70 8.25
C GLN A 11 -26.93 13.96 9.51
N GLY A 12 -25.63 14.20 9.34
CA GLY A 12 -24.70 14.55 10.41
C GLY A 12 -24.72 16.06 10.71
N PHE A 13 -24.69 16.41 12.00
CA PHE A 13 -24.58 17.77 12.53
C PHE A 13 -23.26 18.44 12.13
N ALA A 14 -23.32 19.68 11.62
CA ALA A 14 -22.15 20.49 11.27
C ALA A 14 -21.76 21.43 12.42
N GLY A 15 -20.56 21.23 12.99
CA GLY A 15 -19.86 22.24 13.78
C GLY A 15 -19.07 23.21 12.88
N PRO A 16 -18.62 24.38 13.39
CA PRO A 16 -17.91 25.36 12.59
C PRO A 16 -16.43 24.99 12.50
N GLY A 17 -15.97 24.54 11.33
CA GLY A 17 -14.54 24.28 11.13
C GLY A 17 -14.19 23.75 9.74
N SER A 18 -13.50 24.60 8.97
CA SER A 18 -12.70 24.29 7.77
C SER A 18 -13.42 23.57 6.63
N LEU A 19 -13.60 24.27 5.50
CA LEU A 19 -14.04 23.72 4.21
C LEU A 19 -13.01 22.69 3.71
N ARG A 20 -13.04 21.47 4.24
CA ARG A 20 -12.36 20.33 3.62
C ARG A 20 -13.04 20.15 2.28
N LYS A 21 -12.30 20.40 1.19
CA LYS A 21 -12.75 20.07 -0.16
C LYS A 21 -13.29 18.64 -0.11
N PRO A 22 -14.56 18.41 -0.50
CA PRO A 22 -15.09 17.07 -0.50
C PRO A 22 -14.22 16.28 -1.47
N ILE A 23 -13.45 15.34 -0.94
CA ILE A 23 -12.81 14.32 -1.77
C ILE A 23 -13.99 13.61 -2.40
N SER A 24 -14.13 13.74 -3.73
CA SER A 24 -15.09 12.91 -4.44
C SER A 24 -14.60 11.47 -4.27
N LEU A 25 -15.14 10.79 -3.27
CA LEU A 25 -14.90 9.38 -2.97
C LEU A 25 -15.63 8.53 -4.01
N GLU A 26 -15.35 8.76 -5.30
CA GLU A 26 -15.80 7.85 -6.35
C GLU A 26 -15.17 6.50 -6.04
N PHE A 27 -16.04 5.54 -5.72
CA PHE A 27 -15.68 4.16 -5.48
C PHE A 27 -16.25 3.29 -6.62
N PRO A 28 -15.42 2.48 -7.29
CA PRO A 28 -13.98 2.35 -7.05
C PRO A 28 -13.21 3.61 -7.49
N PRO A 29 -12.05 3.88 -6.88
CA PRO A 29 -11.16 4.92 -7.36
C PRO A 29 -10.82 4.64 -8.83
N LYS A 30 -10.50 5.70 -9.57
CA LYS A 30 -10.02 5.55 -10.94
C LYS A 30 -8.79 4.62 -10.96
N PRO A 31 -8.68 3.73 -11.96
CA PRO A 31 -7.50 2.90 -12.14
C PRO A 31 -6.23 3.74 -12.19
N LEU A 32 -5.12 3.14 -11.79
CA LEU A 32 -3.81 3.78 -11.86
C LEU A 32 -3.38 3.93 -13.32
N ASP A 33 -2.58 4.96 -13.61
CA ASP A 33 -1.97 5.12 -14.93
C ASP A 33 -1.07 3.92 -15.27
N GLU A 34 -1.01 3.54 -16.55
CA GLU A 34 -0.25 2.38 -17.02
C GLU A 34 1.24 2.55 -16.71
N LYS A 35 1.79 3.73 -17.00
CA LYS A 35 3.20 4.05 -16.71
C LYS A 35 3.52 3.90 -15.22
N LEU A 36 2.62 4.40 -14.36
CA LEU A 36 2.81 4.32 -12.90
C LEU A 36 2.66 2.88 -12.40
N SER A 37 1.73 2.11 -12.97
CA SER A 37 1.57 0.69 -12.66
C SER A 37 2.83 -0.11 -13.01
N HIS A 38 3.38 0.10 -14.21
CA HIS A 38 4.62 -0.53 -14.64
C HIS A 38 5.80 -0.14 -13.76
N MET A 39 5.93 1.15 -13.40
CA MET A 39 6.99 1.62 -12.50
C MET A 39 6.94 0.91 -11.15
N ILE A 40 5.77 0.86 -10.51
CA ILE A 40 5.60 0.18 -9.21
C ILE A 40 6.00 -1.29 -9.31
N ILE A 41 5.56 -1.98 -10.37
CA ILE A 41 5.89 -3.40 -10.58
C ILE A 41 7.39 -3.59 -10.79
N SER A 42 8.01 -2.76 -11.65
CA SER A 42 9.44 -2.84 -11.93
C SER A 42 10.29 -2.55 -10.70
N ASP A 43 9.95 -1.51 -9.94
CA ASP A 43 10.66 -1.13 -8.72
C ASP A 43 10.55 -2.23 -7.65
N PHE A 44 9.37 -2.83 -7.51
CA PHE A 44 9.16 -3.95 -6.60
C PHE A 44 10.02 -5.16 -6.99
N CYS A 45 10.03 -5.53 -8.27
CA CYS A 45 10.85 -6.62 -8.77
C CYS A 45 12.35 -6.36 -8.56
N ALA A 46 12.80 -5.12 -8.78
CA ALA A 46 14.19 -4.74 -8.57
C ALA A 46 14.59 -4.82 -7.08
N ALA A 47 13.74 -4.30 -6.18
CA ALA A 47 13.97 -4.37 -4.74
C ALA A 47 13.90 -5.81 -4.18
N SER A 48 13.18 -6.70 -4.86
CA SER A 48 13.04 -8.12 -4.49
C SER A 48 14.05 -9.02 -5.20
N ALA A 49 15.02 -8.46 -5.92
CA ALA A 49 16.09 -9.24 -6.53
C ALA A 49 16.83 -10.04 -5.45
N PRO A 50 17.26 -11.29 -5.72
CA PRO A 50 17.93 -12.12 -4.72
C PRO A 50 19.13 -11.46 -4.05
N GLU A 51 19.87 -10.62 -4.78
CA GLU A 51 21.05 -9.90 -4.32
C GLU A 51 20.70 -8.79 -3.32
N GLU A 52 19.48 -8.25 -3.44
CA GLU A 52 18.94 -7.18 -2.60
C GLU A 52 18.16 -7.71 -1.39
N PHE A 53 17.67 -8.96 -1.46
CA PHE A 53 16.74 -9.53 -0.47
C PHE A 53 17.31 -10.71 0.35
N LYS A 54 18.30 -11.47 -0.15
CA LYS A 54 18.81 -12.63 0.60
C LYS A 54 19.58 -12.22 1.86
N GLU A 55 19.33 -12.95 2.93
CA GLU A 55 19.92 -12.72 4.26
C GLU A 55 20.60 -13.98 4.80
N ALA A 56 21.61 -13.81 5.64
CA ALA A 56 22.16 -14.86 6.49
C ALA A 56 21.92 -14.52 7.96
N GLY A 57 21.63 -15.55 8.75
CA GLY A 57 21.44 -15.44 10.19
C GLY A 57 22.68 -15.83 10.99
N CYS A 58 22.94 -15.12 12.09
CA CYS A 58 23.89 -15.56 13.10
C CYS A 58 23.31 -16.72 13.92
N ALA A 59 23.99 -17.85 13.99
CA ALA A 59 23.55 -19.01 14.77
C ALA A 59 23.50 -18.76 16.29
N VAL A 60 24.18 -17.72 16.80
CA VAL A 60 24.24 -17.39 18.23
C VAL A 60 23.12 -16.44 18.63
N CYS A 61 22.97 -15.32 17.91
CA CYS A 61 22.02 -14.26 18.27
C CYS A 61 20.78 -14.18 17.37
N GLY A 62 20.73 -14.93 16.28
CA GLY A 62 19.61 -14.96 15.33
C GLY A 62 19.45 -13.70 14.47
N GLN A 63 20.35 -12.73 14.58
CA GLN A 63 20.28 -11.52 13.76
C GLN A 63 20.50 -11.85 12.28
N LEU A 64 19.65 -11.30 11.43
CA LEU A 64 19.73 -11.42 9.97
C LEU A 64 20.51 -10.22 9.41
N ILE A 65 21.44 -10.50 8.50
CA ILE A 65 22.18 -9.49 7.74
C ILE A 65 22.04 -9.84 6.25
N LEU A 66 21.79 -8.82 5.43
CA LEU A 66 21.80 -8.95 3.98
C LEU A 66 23.13 -9.53 3.51
N LEU A 67 23.08 -10.56 2.66
CA LEU A 67 24.28 -11.24 2.16
C LEU A 67 25.25 -10.26 1.50
N LYS A 68 24.75 -9.26 0.76
CA LYS A 68 25.58 -8.23 0.12
C LYS A 68 26.35 -7.33 1.09
N LYS A 69 25.99 -7.31 2.37
CA LYS A 69 26.67 -6.55 3.43
C LYS A 69 27.71 -7.39 4.19
N LEU A 70 27.83 -8.68 3.89
CA LEU A 70 28.87 -9.54 4.43
C LEU A 70 30.10 -9.46 3.52
N SER A 71 31.28 -9.24 4.10
CA SER A 71 32.54 -9.35 3.36
C SER A 71 32.79 -10.81 3.01
N SER A 72 33.25 -11.10 1.79
CA SER A 72 33.76 -12.43 1.47
C SER A 72 34.88 -12.77 2.45
N ILE A 73 34.78 -13.93 3.08
CA ILE A 73 35.89 -14.59 3.77
C ILE A 73 36.83 -15.16 2.70
#